data_AF-A0A1Y3S7H4-F1
#
_entry.id   AF-A0A1Y3S7H4-F1
#
_cell.length_a   1.000
_cell.length_b   1.000
_cell.length_c   1.000
_cell.angle_alpha   90.00
_cell.angle_beta   90.00
_cell.angle_gamma   90.00
#
_symmetry.space_group_name_H-M   'P 1'
#
loop_
_entity.id
_entity.type
_entity.pdbx_description
1 polymer ?
#
loop_
_entity_poly.entity_id
_entity_poly.type
_entity_poly.pdbx_seq_one_letter_code
_entity_poly.pdbx_strand_id
1 'polypeptide(L)'
;MDGLKTKTTVPYPSVAADGGQSLSQKPNQSITEGMAEHKPPERDLEEIMRQISRVNDPAYLPTVSMNDLYEQVYPGRPPVIDGLLYAGTYLFVGAPKVGKSFLMAQLAYHVSMGLSLWGYEVRQGTVLYLALEDDHRRLQERLYRMFG
;
A
#
# COMPACT_ATOMS: atom_id res chain seq x y z
N MET A 1 -53.52 -13.40 -3.12
CA MET A 1 -52.31 -13.68 -2.32
C MET A 1 -51.54 -12.38 -2.30
N ASP A 2 -51.71 -11.56 -1.27
CA ASP A 2 -50.99 -10.29 -1.13
C ASP A 2 -50.71 -10.06 0.35
N GLY A 3 -49.43 -10.17 0.70
CA GLY A 3 -48.91 -9.90 2.03
C GLY A 3 -47.73 -8.94 1.91
N LEU A 4 -48.02 -7.64 1.88
CA LEU A 4 -47.00 -6.60 2.08
C LEU A 4 -46.61 -6.60 3.57
N LYS A 5 -45.39 -7.03 3.88
CA LYS A 5 -44.75 -6.82 5.17
C LYS A 5 -43.94 -5.53 5.13
N THR A 6 -44.42 -4.52 5.85
CA THR A 6 -43.70 -3.30 6.24
C THR A 6 -42.59 -3.66 7.25
N LYS A 7 -41.36 -3.18 7.01
CA LYS A 7 -40.25 -3.24 7.97
C LYS A 7 -40.18 -1.91 8.73
N THR A 8 -40.36 -2.01 10.05
CA THR A 8 -40.38 -0.93 11.04
C THR A 8 -38.96 -0.47 11.38
N THR A 9 -38.70 0.83 11.22
CA THR A 9 -37.53 1.56 11.72
C THR A 9 -37.71 1.86 13.21
N VAL A 10 -36.66 1.65 13.99
CA VAL A 10 -36.63 1.87 15.46
C VAL A 10 -36.67 3.38 15.77
N PRO A 11 -37.51 3.83 16.71
CA PRO A 11 -37.65 5.25 17.05
C PRO A 11 -36.55 5.75 18.01
N TYR A 12 -36.02 6.93 17.72
CA TYR A 12 -35.17 7.72 18.62
C TYR A 12 -35.89 8.06 19.93
N PRO A 13 -35.23 8.03 21.10
CA PRO A 13 -35.77 8.65 22.29
C PRO A 13 -35.39 10.14 22.35
N SER A 14 -36.43 10.97 22.39
CA SER A 14 -36.37 12.39 22.74
C SER A 14 -36.52 12.53 24.25
N VAL A 15 -35.54 13.12 24.95
CA VAL A 15 -35.75 13.61 26.32
C VAL A 15 -35.11 14.99 26.45
N ALA A 16 -35.98 15.97 26.57
CA ALA A 16 -35.68 17.30 27.06
C ALA A 16 -35.64 17.28 28.60
N ALA A 17 -34.63 17.90 29.18
CA ALA A 17 -34.68 18.40 30.54
C ALA A 17 -34.05 19.80 30.54
N ASP A 18 -34.93 20.77 30.79
CA ASP A 18 -34.68 22.19 31.01
C ASP A 18 -33.95 22.41 32.33
N GLY A 19 -33.04 23.39 32.36
CA GLY A 19 -32.17 23.69 33.50
C GLY A 19 -31.12 24.72 33.11
N GLY A 20 -31.57 25.94 32.84
CA GLY A 20 -30.69 27.05 32.45
C GLY A 20 -29.69 27.46 33.53
N GLN A 21 -28.52 27.94 33.09
CA GLN A 21 -27.88 29.15 33.64
C GLN A 21 -26.85 29.70 32.66
N SER A 22 -26.73 31.03 32.68
CA SER A 22 -26.11 31.87 31.64
C SER A 22 -24.88 32.60 32.18
N LEU A 23 -24.13 33.19 31.23
CA LEU A 23 -23.17 34.30 31.36
C LEU A 23 -21.76 34.00 31.92
N SER A 24 -20.82 33.96 30.97
CA SER A 24 -19.56 34.73 30.95
C SER A 24 -18.96 35.13 32.30
N GLN A 25 -17.89 34.44 32.70
CA GLN A 25 -16.87 34.99 33.59
C GLN A 25 -15.48 34.67 33.03
N LYS A 26 -14.85 35.66 32.38
CA LYS A 26 -13.38 35.76 32.40
C LYS A 26 -12.99 36.28 33.78
N PRO A 27 -11.95 35.70 34.42
CA PRO A 27 -10.91 36.59 34.91
C PRO A 27 -9.49 36.04 34.74
N ASN A 28 -8.62 37.01 34.43
CA ASN A 28 -7.23 37.19 34.85
C ASN A 28 -6.16 36.18 34.39
N GLN A 29 -5.33 36.73 33.49
CA GLN A 29 -3.91 36.45 33.36
C GLN A 29 -3.29 36.16 34.74
N SER A 30 -2.77 34.95 34.90
CA SER A 30 -1.74 34.65 35.89
C SER A 30 -0.60 34.02 35.12
N ILE A 31 0.35 34.87 34.71
CA ILE A 31 1.67 34.47 34.26
C ILE A 31 2.29 33.68 35.40
N THR A 32 2.24 32.36 35.31
CA THR A 32 3.22 31.53 36.00
C THR A 32 4.28 31.27 34.96
N GLU A 33 5.36 32.05 35.03
CA GLU A 33 6.66 31.68 34.49
C GLU A 33 7.10 30.39 35.18
N GLY A 34 6.51 29.27 34.77
CA GLY A 34 7.08 27.96 35.00
C GLY A 34 8.27 27.87 34.08
N MET A 35 9.47 27.92 34.66
CA MET A 35 10.76 27.74 34.00
C MET A 35 10.62 26.84 32.78
N ALA A 36 10.64 27.45 31.59
CA ALA A 36 11.05 26.72 30.41
C ALA A 36 12.49 26.31 30.72
N GLU A 37 12.68 25.05 31.11
CA GLU A 37 13.98 24.41 31.02
C GLU A 37 14.42 24.61 29.57
N HIS A 38 15.20 25.66 29.33
CA HIS A 38 15.91 25.85 28.08
C HIS A 38 16.86 24.66 27.97
N LYS A 39 16.40 23.59 27.33
CA LYS A 39 17.25 22.47 26.92
C LYS A 39 18.32 23.11 26.03
N PRO A 40 19.61 23.09 26.42
CA PRO A 40 20.65 23.77 25.65
C PRO A 40 20.68 23.16 24.23
N PRO A 41 20.83 23.98 23.18
CA PRO A 41 20.75 23.52 21.78
C PRO A 41 21.75 22.40 21.44
N GLU A 42 22.81 22.28 22.23
CA GLU A 42 23.81 21.22 22.15
C GLU A 42 23.22 19.82 22.43
N ARG A 43 22.24 19.69 23.34
CA ARG A 43 21.57 18.41 23.64
C ARG A 43 20.73 17.91 22.46
N ASP A 44 20.09 18.82 21.73
CA ASP A 44 19.33 18.45 20.53
C ASP A 44 20.26 18.06 19.38
N LEU A 45 21.40 18.74 19.23
CA LEU A 45 22.40 18.38 18.21
C LEU A 45 23.04 17.01 18.48
N GLU A 46 23.45 16.72 19.72
CA GLU A 46 23.99 15.41 20.09
C GLU A 46 22.96 14.28 19.87
N GLU A 47 21.70 14.53 20.19
CA GLU A 47 20.59 13.59 20.01
C GLU A 47 20.35 13.30 18.52
N ILE A 48 20.36 14.34 17.68
CA ILE A 48 20.31 14.23 16.21
C ILE A 48 21.51 13.44 15.67
N MET A 49 22.74 13.79 16.08
CA MET A 49 23.95 13.09 15.64
C MET A 49 23.94 11.61 16.05
N ARG A 50 23.44 11.31 17.25
CA ARG A 50 23.27 9.94 17.74
C ARG A 50 22.23 9.18 16.93
N GLN A 51 21.11 9.79 16.57
CA GLN A 51 20.11 9.19 15.68
C GLN A 51 20.71 8.90 14.30
N ILE A 52 21.42 9.85 13.69
CA ILE A 52 22.08 9.67 12.39
C ILE A 52 23.07 8.50 12.45
N SER A 53 23.90 8.44 13.50
CA SER A 53 24.86 7.34 13.69
C SER A 53 24.18 5.97 13.80
N ARG A 54 23.03 5.90 14.48
CA ARG A 54 22.24 4.68 14.63
C ARG A 54 21.61 4.24 13.33
N VAL A 55 21.02 5.16 12.57
CA VAL A 55 20.36 4.83 11.30
C VAL A 55 21.36 4.39 10.23
N ASN A 56 22.61 4.86 10.33
CA ASN A 56 23.70 4.48 9.43
C ASN A 56 24.43 3.19 9.84
N ASP A 57 24.10 2.60 11.00
CA ASP A 57 24.68 1.33 11.42
C ASP A 57 24.12 0.20 10.55
N PRO A 58 24.95 -0.67 9.93
CA PRO A 58 24.48 -1.81 9.14
C PRO A 58 23.64 -2.82 9.95
N ALA A 59 23.75 -2.83 11.28
CA ALA A 59 22.91 -3.64 12.17
C ALA A 59 21.59 -2.96 12.57
N TYR A 60 21.35 -1.72 12.13
CA TYR A 60 20.13 -1.00 12.41
C TYR A 60 18.92 -1.71 11.78
N LEU A 61 17.93 -1.99 12.60
CA LEU A 61 16.63 -2.50 12.16
C LEU A 61 15.64 -1.34 12.17
N PRO A 62 15.16 -0.88 11.00
CA PRO A 62 14.12 0.13 10.94
C PRO A 62 12.87 -0.36 11.69
N THR A 63 12.49 0.38 12.72
CA THR A 63 11.27 0.13 13.50
C THR A 63 10.22 1.17 13.17
N VAL A 64 8.95 0.77 13.15
CA VAL A 64 7.80 1.66 13.02
C VAL A 64 6.94 1.48 14.26
N SER A 65 6.56 2.57 14.93
CA SER A 65 5.66 2.48 16.09
C SER A 65 4.23 2.15 15.63
N MET A 66 3.39 1.64 16.55
CA MET A 66 1.99 1.38 16.22
C MET A 66 1.23 2.66 15.82
N ASN A 67 1.54 3.80 16.46
CA ASN A 67 0.89 5.06 16.15
C ASN A 67 1.29 5.56 14.75
N ASP A 68 2.59 5.52 14.43
CA ASP A 68 3.09 5.91 13.10
C ASP A 68 2.48 5.01 12.03
N LEU A 69 2.41 3.69 12.27
CA LEU A 69 1.82 2.75 11.32
C LEU A 69 0.33 3.04 11.06
N TYR A 70 -0.40 3.46 12.10
CA TYR A 70 -1.84 3.75 12.00
C TYR A 70 -2.11 5.08 11.30
N GLU A 71 -1.27 6.08 11.54
CA GLU A 71 -1.40 7.41 10.93
C GLU A 71 -0.85 7.46 9.49
N GLN A 72 0.05 6.54 9.13
CA GLN A 72 0.70 6.54 7.83
C GLN A 72 -0.21 5.99 6.72
N VAL A 73 -0.45 6.82 5.71
CA VAL A 73 -1.17 6.42 4.48
C VAL A 73 -0.20 5.75 3.52
N TYR A 74 -0.38 4.44 3.31
CA TYR A 74 0.37 3.68 2.32
C TYR A 74 -0.32 3.75 0.95
N PRO A 75 0.39 4.09 -0.13
CA PRO A 75 -0.19 4.02 -1.46
C PRO A 75 -0.57 2.57 -1.78
N GLY A 76 -1.70 2.39 -2.45
CA GLY A 76 -2.08 1.11 -3.01
C GLY A 76 -1.01 0.59 -3.96
N ARG A 77 -0.81 -0.74 -3.99
CA ARG A 77 0.06 -1.37 -4.98
C ARG A 77 -0.78 -1.68 -6.21
N PRO A 78 -0.63 -0.93 -7.30
CA PRO A 78 -1.49 -1.16 -8.45
C PRO A 78 -1.13 -2.52 -9.10
N PRO A 79 -2.09 -3.23 -9.72
CA PRO A 79 -1.91 -4.59 -10.25
C PRO A 79 -1.20 -4.59 -11.60
N VAL A 80 -0.17 -5.40 -11.85
CA VAL A 80 0.44 -5.51 -13.19
C VAL A 80 -0.61 -5.95 -14.23
N ILE A 81 -1.47 -6.89 -13.84
CA ILE A 81 -2.65 -7.33 -14.59
C ILE A 81 -3.82 -7.32 -13.61
N ASP A 82 -4.84 -6.53 -13.90
CA ASP A 82 -5.96 -6.35 -12.98
C ASP A 82 -6.65 -7.69 -12.68
N GLY A 83 -6.94 -7.95 -11.40
CA GLY A 83 -7.52 -9.20 -10.94
C GLY A 83 -6.65 -10.47 -11.08
N LEU A 84 -5.42 -10.39 -11.61
CA LEU A 84 -4.59 -11.56 -11.89
C LEU A 84 -3.18 -11.50 -11.29
N LEU A 85 -2.47 -10.36 -11.44
CA LEU A 85 -1.06 -10.26 -11.07
C LEU A 85 -0.76 -8.91 -10.42
N TYR A 86 -0.22 -8.92 -9.20
CA TYR A 86 0.19 -7.73 -8.47
C TYR A 86 1.72 -7.62 -8.40
N ALA A 87 2.25 -6.47 -7.96
CA ALA A 87 3.68 -6.34 -7.72
C ALA A 87 4.12 -7.27 -6.58
N GLY A 88 5.09 -8.14 -6.86
CA GLY A 88 5.59 -9.12 -5.91
C GLY A 88 6.52 -10.14 -6.57
N THR A 89 6.94 -11.14 -5.81
CA THR A 89 7.73 -12.27 -6.32
C THR A 89 6.84 -13.51 -6.39
N TYR A 90 6.79 -14.14 -7.56
CA TYR A 90 5.95 -15.30 -7.83
C TYR A 90 6.80 -16.47 -8.30
N LEU A 91 6.46 -17.67 -7.85
CA LEU A 91 7.05 -18.91 -8.34
C LEU A 91 6.00 -19.66 -9.16
N PHE A 92 6.23 -19.76 -10.47
CA PHE A 92 5.33 -20.49 -11.36
C PHE A 92 5.84 -21.91 -11.60
N VAL A 93 5.14 -22.90 -11.03
CA VAL A 93 5.54 -24.33 -11.04
C VAL A 93 4.54 -25.17 -11.82
N GLY A 94 5.02 -26.24 -12.44
CA GLY A 94 4.20 -27.18 -13.19
C GLY A 94 5.05 -28.23 -13.88
N ALA A 95 4.41 -29.30 -14.36
CA ALA A 95 5.10 -30.39 -15.03
C ALA A 95 5.93 -29.91 -16.25
N PRO A 96 6.98 -30.65 -16.64
CA PRO A 96 7.71 -30.37 -17.87
C PRO A 96 6.75 -30.28 -19.07
N LYS A 97 7.02 -29.32 -19.96
CA LYS A 97 6.29 -29.12 -21.23
C LYS A 97 4.80 -28.76 -21.14
N VAL A 98 4.26 -28.47 -19.94
CA VAL A 98 2.86 -28.01 -19.76
C VAL A 98 2.59 -26.58 -20.26
N GLY A 99 3.61 -25.86 -20.75
CA GLY A 99 3.46 -24.52 -21.31
C GLY A 99 3.90 -23.36 -20.40
N LYS A 100 4.64 -23.62 -19.31
CA LYS A 100 5.15 -22.56 -18.42
C LYS A 100 5.89 -21.43 -19.16
N SER A 101 6.87 -21.78 -20.00
CA SER A 101 7.65 -20.78 -20.75
C SER A 101 6.77 -20.00 -21.74
N PHE A 102 5.76 -20.65 -22.35
CA PHE A 102 4.80 -19.98 -23.23
C PHE A 102 3.95 -18.97 -22.46
N LEU A 103 3.47 -19.34 -21.26
CA LEU A 103 2.73 -18.43 -20.40
C LEU A 103 3.60 -17.23 -19.97
N MET A 104 4.83 -17.47 -19.55
CA MET A 104 5.74 -16.40 -19.12
C MET A 104 6.05 -15.44 -20.26
N ALA A 105 6.25 -15.94 -21.49
CA ALA A 105 6.47 -15.11 -22.66
C ALA A 105 5.21 -14.30 -23.04
N GLN A 106 4.01 -14.88 -22.94
CA GLN A 106 2.75 -14.17 -23.15
C GLN A 106 2.55 -13.03 -22.14
N LEU A 107 2.78 -13.30 -20.85
CA LEU A 107 2.71 -12.26 -19.82
C LEU A 107 3.71 -11.14 -20.12
N ALA A 108 4.96 -11.49 -20.40
CA ALA A 108 6.01 -10.52 -20.73
C ALA A 108 5.62 -9.64 -21.93
N TYR A 109 5.12 -10.25 -23.00
CA TYR A 109 4.69 -9.54 -24.20
C TYR A 109 3.53 -8.58 -23.92
N HIS A 110 2.44 -9.06 -23.30
CA HIS A 110 1.26 -8.25 -23.05
C HIS A 110 1.55 -7.08 -22.09
N VAL A 111 2.37 -7.31 -21.05
CA VAL A 111 2.81 -6.23 -20.15
C VAL A 111 3.70 -5.23 -20.87
N SER A 112 4.61 -5.67 -21.73
CA SER A 112 5.48 -4.75 -22.48
C SER A 112 4.71 -3.87 -23.48
N MET A 113 3.64 -4.43 -24.07
CA MET A 113 2.83 -3.77 -25.10
C MET A 113 1.60 -3.05 -24.54
N GLY A 114 1.21 -3.30 -23.29
CA GLY A 114 -0.02 -2.78 -22.71
C GLY A 114 -1.29 -3.38 -23.33
N LEU A 115 -1.22 -4.62 -23.81
CA LEU A 115 -2.34 -5.31 -24.44
C LEU A 115 -3.12 -6.12 -23.41
N SER A 116 -4.45 -6.09 -23.49
CA SER A 116 -5.32 -6.92 -22.64
C SER A 116 -4.97 -8.41 -22.77
N LEU A 117 -4.89 -9.13 -21.66
CA LEU A 117 -4.60 -10.56 -21.66
C LEU A 117 -5.85 -11.32 -21.19
N TRP A 118 -6.44 -12.15 -22.07
CA TRP A 118 -7.62 -12.98 -21.73
C TRP A 118 -8.81 -12.19 -21.15
N GLY A 119 -8.98 -10.94 -21.58
CA GLY A 119 -10.03 -10.04 -21.08
C GLY A 119 -9.65 -9.29 -19.79
N TYR A 120 -8.46 -9.51 -19.24
CA TYR A 120 -7.93 -8.70 -18.15
C TYR A 120 -7.22 -7.46 -18.67
N GLU A 121 -7.46 -6.33 -18.00
CA GLU A 121 -6.72 -5.09 -18.26
C GLU A 121 -5.26 -5.24 -17.79
N VAL A 122 -4.33 -4.88 -18.67
CA VAL A 122 -2.89 -5.00 -18.42
C VAL A 122 -2.29 -3.60 -18.38
N ARG A 123 -1.58 -3.28 -17.31
CA ARG A 123 -0.84 -2.01 -17.23
C ARG A 123 0.50 -2.17 -17.94
N GLN A 124 0.75 -1.30 -18.91
CA GLN A 124 1.99 -1.31 -19.66
C GLN A 124 3.19 -1.05 -18.74
N GLY A 125 4.29 -1.79 -18.94
CA GLY A 125 5.52 -1.60 -18.19
C GLY A 125 6.74 -2.19 -18.87
N THR A 126 7.94 -1.79 -18.42
CA THR A 126 9.20 -2.38 -18.89
C THR A 126 9.34 -3.80 -18.38
N VAL A 127 9.69 -4.74 -19.26
CA VAL A 127 9.85 -6.16 -18.92
C VAL A 127 11.26 -6.64 -19.28
N LEU A 128 11.89 -7.37 -18.35
CA LEU A 128 13.12 -8.13 -18.59
C LEU A 128 12.79 -9.63 -18.58
N TYR A 129 12.94 -10.29 -19.74
CA TYR A 129 12.70 -11.73 -19.88
C TYR A 129 14.02 -12.47 -20.07
N LEU A 130 14.35 -13.36 -19.13
CA LEU A 130 15.59 -14.15 -19.13
C LEU A 130 15.29 -15.62 -19.49
N ALA A 131 15.45 -15.97 -20.77
CA ALA A 131 15.18 -17.31 -21.30
C ALA A 131 16.39 -18.26 -21.14
N LEU A 132 16.82 -18.52 -19.90
CA LEU A 132 18.10 -19.18 -19.62
C LEU A 132 18.20 -20.64 -20.11
N GLU A 133 17.08 -21.29 -20.41
CA GLU A 133 17.03 -22.69 -20.87
C GLU A 133 16.79 -22.85 -22.39
N ASP A 134 16.44 -21.78 -23.10
CA ASP A 134 16.12 -21.83 -24.53
C ASP A 134 17.27 -21.22 -25.35
N ASP A 135 17.64 -21.88 -26.46
CA ASP A 135 18.52 -21.27 -27.46
C ASP A 135 17.75 -20.27 -28.35
N HIS A 136 18.49 -19.42 -29.08
CA HIS A 136 17.90 -18.37 -29.93
C HIS A 136 16.91 -18.92 -30.97
N ARG A 137 17.21 -20.07 -31.59
CA ARG A 137 16.33 -20.69 -32.60
C ARG A 137 15.03 -21.15 -31.96
N ARG A 138 15.13 -21.84 -30.82
CA ARG A 138 13.97 -22.33 -30.08
C ARG A 138 13.11 -21.19 -29.56
N LEU A 139 13.71 -20.10 -29.07
CA LEU A 139 12.99 -18.91 -28.65
C LEU A 139 12.26 -18.25 -29.83
N GLN A 140 12.94 -18.08 -30.97
CA GLN A 140 12.34 -17.54 -32.20
C GLN A 140 11.13 -18.37 -32.66
N GLU A 141 11.27 -19.70 -32.72
CA GLU A 141 10.17 -20.60 -33.09
C GLU A 141 8.96 -20.47 -32.14
N ARG A 142 9.19 -20.32 -30.83
CA ARG A 142 8.11 -20.11 -29.85
C ARG A 142 7.40 -18.79 -30.06
N LEU A 143 8.17 -17.69 -30.21
CA LEU A 143 7.62 -16.36 -30.41
C LEU A 143 6.79 -16.30 -31.69
N TYR A 144 7.30 -16.89 -32.79
CA TYR A 144 6.55 -17.00 -34.04
C TYR A 144 5.24 -17.77 -33.86
N ARG A 145 5.23 -18.89 -33.13
CA ARG A 145 3.99 -19.64 -32.85
C ARG A 145 2.99 -18.88 -31.98
N MET A 146 3.45 -17.95 -31.14
CA MET A 146 2.58 -17.19 -30.23
C MET A 146 2.05 -15.90 -30.85
N PHE A 147 2.84 -15.23 -31.68
CA PHE A 147 2.59 -13.85 -32.12
C PHE A 147 2.82 -13.61 -33.61
N GLY A 148 3.30 -14.61 -34.36
CA GLY A 148 3.62 -14.51 -35.79
C GLY A 148 2.56 -15.07 -36.73
#